data_AF-A0AB74IKV2-F1
#
_entry.id   AF-A0AB74IKV2-F1
#
_cell.length_a   1.000
_cell.length_b   1.000
_cell.length_c   1.000
_cell.angle_alpha   90.00
_cell.angle_beta   90.00
_cell.angle_gamma   90.00
#
_symmetry.space_group_name_H-M   'P 1'
#
loop_
_entity.id
_entity.type
_entity.pdbx_description
1 polymer ?
#
loop_
_entity_poly.entity_id
_entity_poly.type
_entity_poly.pdbx_seq_one_letter_code
_entity_poly.pdbx_strand_id
1 'polypeptide(L)'
;MPDESNQFVPEKWFTDQLQAYKYHTTEIDILKNYHDKRLTATEAAYLFTRPLTIQPTSDHRRSLMGNELHIVMSLLVCALCEWPLARTPDLIDFLQAFEGLQDGPHESMVHGNKGLEWKVLPYLDPIWRNDYCWEVPGCVAEIYYQHPERRNHEIAQYLKKQDVWAQLVAAGFFTSTDAYLRVLWALEQRPELNDTMHLYDRIIPELHVPAAASWIRTMGRTFYEDAINGKMLDNFAMLKPPSPKMALNCDHMCKDRWAFWEKRFTEFANGAGGEDELTKKEAKAAVEHMQAVVKAWEIENESIAG
;
A
#
# COMPACT_ATOMS: atom_id res chain seq x y z
N MET A 1 2.20 8.81 -13.88
CA MET A 1 1.87 7.45 -13.37
C MET A 1 2.22 6.44 -14.44
N PRO A 2 2.75 5.26 -14.09
CA PRO A 2 2.82 4.14 -15.04
C PRO A 2 1.43 3.93 -15.65
N ASP A 3 1.38 3.50 -16.91
CA ASP A 3 0.14 3.32 -17.66
C ASP A 3 -0.87 2.48 -16.88
N GLU A 4 -1.90 3.15 -16.33
CA GLU A 4 -2.96 2.54 -15.53
C GLU A 4 -3.85 1.58 -16.35
N SER A 5 -3.70 1.57 -17.68
CA SER A 5 -4.43 0.67 -18.57
C SER A 5 -3.63 -0.58 -18.98
N ASN A 6 -2.31 -0.57 -18.76
CA ASN A 6 -1.49 -1.71 -19.12
C ASN A 6 -1.73 -2.86 -18.14
N GLN A 7 -2.24 -3.98 -18.65
CA GLN A 7 -2.52 -5.19 -17.88
C GLN A 7 -1.50 -6.31 -18.15
N PHE A 8 -0.51 -6.06 -19.01
CA PHE A 8 0.44 -7.07 -19.46
C PHE A 8 1.56 -7.29 -18.44
N VAL A 9 1.61 -8.49 -17.86
CA VAL A 9 2.78 -9.00 -17.14
C VAL A 9 3.68 -9.73 -18.13
N PRO A 10 4.94 -9.30 -18.33
CA PRO A 10 5.84 -9.98 -19.26
C PRO A 10 6.10 -11.43 -18.85
N GLU A 11 6.14 -12.36 -19.80
CA GLU A 11 6.53 -13.77 -19.57
C GLU A 11 7.89 -13.87 -18.87
N LYS A 12 8.79 -12.93 -19.17
CA LYS A 12 10.09 -12.81 -18.53
C LYS A 12 9.96 -12.69 -17.01
N TRP A 13 8.95 -12.00 -16.48
CA TRP A 13 8.75 -11.87 -15.04
C TRP A 13 8.62 -13.24 -14.38
N PHE A 14 7.74 -14.12 -14.90
CA PHE A 14 7.59 -15.48 -14.38
C PHE A 14 8.87 -16.30 -14.52
N THR A 15 9.58 -16.14 -15.63
CA THR A 15 10.86 -16.84 -15.88
C THR A 15 11.95 -16.38 -14.89
N ASP A 16 12.03 -15.08 -14.60
CA ASP A 16 12.96 -14.52 -13.62
C ASP A 16 12.62 -15.04 -12.21
N GLN A 17 11.33 -15.15 -11.86
CA GLN A 17 10.90 -15.76 -10.59
C GLN A 17 11.27 -17.25 -10.50
N LEU A 18 11.16 -18.03 -11.58
CA LEU A 18 11.60 -19.43 -11.60
C LEU A 18 13.11 -19.56 -11.36
N GLN A 19 13.90 -18.59 -11.81
CA GLN A 19 15.33 -18.55 -11.56
C GLN A 19 15.67 -18.16 -10.11
N ALA A 20 14.92 -17.22 -9.52
CA ALA A 20 15.10 -16.76 -8.14
C ALA A 20 14.61 -17.80 -7.11
N TYR A 21 13.48 -18.47 -7.41
CA TYR A 21 12.80 -19.40 -6.52
C TYR A 21 12.74 -20.81 -7.13
N LYS A 22 13.91 -21.40 -7.42
CA LYS A 22 14.08 -22.67 -8.15
C LYS A 22 13.29 -23.87 -7.62
N TYR A 23 12.81 -23.81 -6.38
CA TYR A 23 12.06 -24.88 -5.72
C TYR A 23 10.56 -24.60 -5.57
N HIS A 24 10.08 -23.42 -6.02
CA HIS A 24 8.69 -22.97 -5.94
C HIS A 24 8.03 -22.85 -7.32
N THR A 25 8.35 -23.78 -8.22
CA THR A 25 7.85 -23.75 -9.60
C THR A 25 6.32 -23.92 -9.64
N THR A 26 5.76 -24.68 -8.70
CA THR A 26 4.32 -24.94 -8.63
C THR A 26 3.55 -23.65 -8.31
N GLU A 27 4.00 -22.91 -7.30
CA GLU A 27 3.39 -21.64 -6.89
C GLU A 27 3.48 -20.59 -8.00
N ILE A 28 4.60 -20.54 -8.72
CA ILE A 28 4.78 -19.64 -9.86
C ILE A 28 3.85 -20.02 -11.02
N ASP A 29 3.74 -21.30 -11.36
CA ASP A 29 2.84 -21.79 -12.41
C ASP A 29 1.36 -21.52 -12.06
N ILE A 30 0.98 -21.64 -10.79
CA ILE A 30 -0.37 -21.29 -10.32
C ILE A 30 -0.63 -19.80 -10.49
N LEU A 31 0.32 -18.95 -10.07
CA LEU A 31 0.19 -17.50 -10.20
C LEU A 31 0.07 -17.07 -11.68
N LYS A 32 0.80 -17.73 -12.57
CA LYS A 32 0.69 -17.54 -14.02
C LYS A 32 -0.66 -18.00 -14.56
N ASN A 33 -1.14 -19.18 -14.20
CA ASN A 33 -2.44 -19.66 -14.65
C ASN A 33 -3.59 -18.79 -14.13
N TYR A 34 -3.46 -18.23 -12.92
CA TYR A 34 -4.39 -17.24 -12.39
C TYR A 34 -4.33 -15.93 -13.20
N HIS A 35 -3.12 -15.42 -13.47
CA HIS A 35 -2.92 -14.25 -14.33
C HIS A 35 -3.59 -14.42 -15.71
N ASP A 36 -3.42 -15.59 -16.32
CA ASP A 36 -3.98 -15.96 -17.64
C ASP A 36 -5.47 -16.32 -17.59
N LYS A 37 -6.13 -16.13 -16.43
CA LYS A 37 -7.56 -16.40 -16.18
C LYS A 37 -7.96 -17.86 -16.46
N ARG A 38 -7.03 -18.80 -16.30
CA ARG A 38 -7.26 -20.25 -16.38
C ARG A 38 -7.69 -20.86 -15.06
N LEU A 39 -7.44 -20.16 -13.96
CA LEU A 39 -7.89 -20.50 -12.62
C LEU A 39 -8.74 -19.36 -12.07
N THR A 40 -9.78 -19.70 -11.32
CA THR A 40 -10.46 -18.74 -10.44
C THR A 40 -9.58 -18.39 -9.24
N ALA A 41 -9.89 -17.29 -8.54
CA ALA A 41 -9.16 -16.89 -7.34
C ALA A 41 -9.18 -17.99 -6.26
N THR A 42 -10.32 -18.63 -6.06
CA THR A 42 -10.49 -19.74 -5.09
C THR A 42 -9.69 -20.97 -5.46
N GLU A 43 -9.71 -21.40 -6.73
CA GLU A 43 -8.92 -22.55 -7.19
C GLU A 43 -7.42 -22.27 -7.07
N ALA A 44 -7.00 -21.07 -7.49
CA ALA A 44 -5.62 -20.63 -7.36
C ALA A 44 -5.19 -20.64 -5.87
N ALA A 45 -6.01 -20.10 -4.97
CA ALA A 45 -5.65 -19.96 -3.55
C ALA A 45 -5.50 -21.33 -2.90
N TYR A 46 -6.43 -22.24 -3.19
CA TYR A 46 -6.36 -23.62 -2.73
C TYR A 46 -5.10 -24.33 -3.23
N LEU A 47 -4.82 -24.27 -4.54
CA LEU A 47 -3.64 -24.93 -5.12
C LEU A 47 -2.33 -24.32 -4.61
N PHE A 48 -2.28 -23.00 -4.46
CA PHE A 48 -1.09 -22.24 -4.07
C PHE A 48 -0.67 -22.53 -2.63
N THR A 49 -1.64 -22.69 -1.73
CA THR A 49 -1.40 -22.94 -0.29
C THR A 49 -1.22 -24.42 0.06
N ARG A 50 -1.63 -25.34 -0.83
CA ARG A 50 -1.64 -26.78 -0.53
C ARG A 50 -0.28 -27.36 -0.16
N PRO A 51 0.82 -27.04 -0.86
CA PRO A 51 2.15 -27.55 -0.53
C PRO A 51 2.66 -27.13 0.86
N LEU A 52 2.12 -26.04 1.41
CA LEU A 52 2.45 -25.53 2.73
C LEU A 52 1.53 -26.07 3.83
N THR A 53 0.37 -26.60 3.44
CA THR A 53 -0.65 -27.15 4.35
C THR A 53 -0.42 -28.64 4.61
N ILE A 54 -0.19 -29.43 3.56
CA ILE A 54 0.13 -30.85 3.69
C ILE A 54 1.61 -30.97 4.05
N GLN A 55 1.91 -31.66 5.16
CA GLN A 55 3.25 -31.92 5.70
C GLN A 55 4.36 -31.90 4.63
N PRO A 56 5.35 -30.99 4.73
CA PRO A 56 6.38 -30.87 3.72
C PRO A 56 7.15 -32.18 3.63
N THR A 57 7.22 -32.77 2.43
CA THR A 57 7.94 -34.03 2.19
C THR A 57 9.38 -33.87 2.70
N SER A 58 9.67 -34.64 3.74
CA SER A 58 10.97 -34.72 4.38
C SER A 58 11.98 -35.26 3.37
N ASP A 59 12.86 -34.40 2.87
CA ASP A 59 14.30 -34.70 2.84
C ASP A 59 15.19 -33.58 2.30
N HIS A 60 14.67 -32.49 1.72
CA HIS A 60 15.52 -31.41 1.17
C HIS A 60 15.28 -30.00 1.75
N ARG A 61 14.29 -29.82 2.64
CA ARG A 61 13.93 -28.51 3.22
C ARG A 61 14.57 -28.18 4.58
N ARG A 62 15.44 -29.04 5.10
CA ARG A 62 16.01 -28.90 6.47
C ARG A 62 17.34 -28.17 6.56
N SER A 63 17.96 -27.78 5.46
CA SER A 63 19.27 -27.16 5.49
C SER A 63 19.24 -25.82 4.78
N LEU A 64 19.19 -24.78 5.61
CA LEU A 64 19.55 -23.38 5.36
C LEU A 64 18.39 -22.41 5.04
N MET A 65 18.05 -21.60 6.05
CA MET A 65 17.80 -20.15 5.94
C MET A 65 16.50 -19.62 5.30
N GLY A 66 15.61 -20.42 4.72
CA GLY A 66 14.34 -19.93 4.15
C GLY A 66 13.11 -20.49 4.86
N ASN A 67 12.31 -19.64 5.50
CA ASN A 67 10.96 -20.02 5.90
C ASN A 67 10.12 -20.12 4.61
N GLU A 68 9.79 -21.34 4.16
CA GLU A 68 9.03 -21.60 2.92
C GLU A 68 7.75 -20.74 2.80
N LEU A 69 7.08 -20.54 3.93
CA LEU A 69 5.92 -19.66 4.03
C LEU A 69 6.28 -18.19 3.75
N HIS A 70 7.42 -17.71 4.25
CA HIS A 70 7.93 -16.38 3.93
C HIS A 70 8.26 -16.27 2.43
N ILE A 71 8.90 -17.27 1.81
CA ILE A 71 9.23 -17.23 0.38
C ILE A 71 7.96 -17.12 -0.48
N VAL A 72 6.96 -17.94 -0.19
CA VAL A 72 5.69 -17.95 -0.93
C VAL A 72 4.93 -16.63 -0.75
N MET A 73 4.97 -16.03 0.43
CA MET A 73 4.39 -14.70 0.66
C MET A 73 5.20 -13.59 -0.02
N SER A 74 6.53 -13.67 -0.04
CA SER A 74 7.39 -12.75 -0.79
C SER A 74 7.14 -12.81 -2.29
N LEU A 75 6.78 -13.97 -2.85
CA LEU A 75 6.34 -14.08 -4.25
C LEU A 75 5.07 -13.25 -4.51
N LEU A 76 4.08 -13.29 -3.61
CA LEU A 76 2.87 -12.48 -3.73
C LEU A 76 3.15 -10.98 -3.58
N VAL A 77 3.99 -10.61 -2.62
CA VAL A 77 4.40 -9.21 -2.42
C VAL A 77 5.22 -8.69 -3.60
N CYS A 78 6.09 -9.52 -4.18
CA CYS A 78 6.82 -9.20 -5.41
C CYS A 78 5.85 -8.97 -6.58
N ALA A 79 4.83 -9.82 -6.75
CA ALA A 79 3.80 -9.61 -7.76
C ALA A 79 3.05 -8.28 -7.54
N LEU A 80 2.63 -7.97 -6.32
CA LEU A 80 2.01 -6.70 -5.96
C LEU A 80 2.91 -5.50 -6.30
N CYS A 81 4.22 -5.62 -6.06
CA CYS A 81 5.19 -4.56 -6.33
C CYS A 81 5.53 -4.40 -7.82
N GLU A 82 5.56 -5.48 -8.59
CA GLU A 82 6.16 -5.49 -9.93
C GLU A 82 5.13 -5.59 -11.06
N TRP A 83 3.99 -6.26 -10.85
CA TRP A 83 2.93 -6.33 -11.84
C TRP A 83 2.32 -4.96 -12.11
N PRO A 84 1.78 -4.69 -13.31
CA PRO A 84 1.13 -3.42 -13.59
C PRO A 84 0.03 -3.10 -12.57
N LEU A 85 -0.11 -1.83 -12.21
CA LEU A 85 -1.07 -1.37 -11.21
C LEU A 85 -2.52 -1.78 -11.54
N ALA A 86 -2.85 -1.87 -12.83
CA ALA A 86 -4.15 -2.36 -13.32
C ALA A 86 -4.48 -3.81 -12.89
N ARG A 87 -3.47 -4.58 -12.47
CA ARG A 87 -3.62 -5.97 -11.97
C ARG A 87 -3.65 -6.06 -10.45
N THR A 88 -3.50 -4.96 -9.72
CA THR A 88 -3.62 -4.96 -8.24
C THR A 88 -4.97 -5.49 -7.77
N PRO A 89 -6.12 -5.15 -8.39
CA PRO A 89 -7.41 -5.74 -8.01
C PRO A 89 -7.45 -7.27 -8.13
N ASP A 90 -6.86 -7.84 -9.20
CA ASP A 90 -6.76 -9.30 -9.34
C ASP A 90 -5.96 -9.93 -8.17
N LEU A 91 -4.84 -9.31 -7.78
CA LEU A 91 -4.05 -9.83 -6.66
C LEU A 91 -4.79 -9.66 -5.33
N ILE A 92 -5.60 -8.62 -5.15
CA ILE A 92 -6.47 -8.46 -3.99
C ILE A 92 -7.55 -9.56 -3.97
N ASP A 93 -8.24 -9.81 -5.08
CA ASP A 93 -9.22 -10.90 -5.19
C ASP A 93 -8.58 -12.25 -4.85
N PHE A 94 -7.35 -12.46 -5.31
CA PHE A 94 -6.58 -13.65 -5.01
C PHE A 94 -6.25 -13.78 -3.52
N LEU A 95 -5.82 -12.71 -2.87
CA LEU A 95 -5.57 -12.69 -1.42
C LEU A 95 -6.86 -12.90 -0.62
N GLN A 96 -7.99 -12.31 -1.04
CA GLN A 96 -9.28 -12.46 -0.38
C GLN A 96 -9.77 -13.91 -0.44
N ALA A 97 -9.46 -14.64 -1.52
CA ALA A 97 -9.81 -16.04 -1.63
C ALA A 97 -9.15 -16.94 -0.55
N PHE A 98 -8.08 -16.47 0.11
CA PHE A 98 -7.47 -17.19 1.23
C PHE A 98 -8.37 -17.17 2.47
N GLU A 99 -9.26 -16.18 2.62
CA GLU A 99 -10.22 -16.11 3.74
C GLU A 99 -11.23 -17.26 3.72
N GLY A 100 -11.52 -17.80 2.53
CA GLY A 100 -12.40 -18.95 2.37
C GLY A 100 -11.76 -20.28 2.78
N LEU A 101 -10.44 -20.34 2.91
CA LEU A 101 -9.73 -21.55 3.30
C LEU A 101 -9.90 -21.79 4.80
N GLN A 102 -10.36 -23.00 5.16
CA GLN A 102 -10.61 -23.41 6.54
C GLN A 102 -9.37 -24.03 7.21
N ASP A 103 -8.25 -24.08 6.51
CA ASP A 103 -6.97 -24.62 6.97
C ASP A 103 -5.89 -23.52 7.04
N GLY A 104 -4.66 -23.93 7.33
CA GLY A 104 -3.54 -23.03 7.53
C GLY A 104 -2.21 -23.72 7.23
N PRO A 105 -1.10 -22.97 7.29
CA PRO A 105 0.21 -23.55 7.13
C PRO A 105 0.48 -24.64 8.18
N HIS A 106 1.20 -25.69 7.76
CA HIS A 106 1.59 -26.77 8.65
C HIS A 106 2.41 -26.25 9.85
N GLU A 107 2.15 -26.75 11.06
CA GLU A 107 2.74 -26.23 12.31
C GLU A 107 4.28 -26.14 12.29
N SER A 108 4.94 -27.03 11.55
CA SER A 108 6.40 -27.02 11.42
C SER A 108 6.98 -25.81 10.68
N MET A 109 6.15 -25.06 9.95
CA MET A 109 6.54 -23.87 9.19
C MET A 109 6.35 -22.58 9.97
N VAL A 110 5.70 -22.63 11.13
CA VAL A 110 5.37 -21.44 11.90
C VAL A 110 6.25 -21.36 13.15
N HIS A 111 6.99 -20.26 13.27
CA HIS A 111 7.77 -19.97 14.46
C HIS A 111 6.87 -19.34 15.53
N GLY A 112 6.67 -20.03 16.65
CA GLY A 112 6.04 -19.48 17.86
C GLY A 112 4.51 -19.41 17.86
N ASN A 113 3.86 -19.29 16.69
CA ASN A 113 2.40 -19.18 16.57
C ASN A 113 1.79 -20.48 16.05
N LYS A 114 1.39 -21.40 16.94
CA LYS A 114 0.63 -22.58 16.50
C LYS A 114 -0.78 -22.17 16.07
N GLY A 115 -1.34 -22.88 15.09
CA GLY A 115 -2.73 -22.69 14.65
C GLY A 115 -2.97 -21.41 13.83
N LEU A 116 -1.98 -20.93 13.08
CA LEU A 116 -2.23 -19.90 12.07
C LEU A 116 -3.15 -20.45 10.98
N GLU A 117 -4.02 -19.60 10.47
CA GLU A 117 -4.97 -19.90 9.39
C GLU A 117 -4.61 -19.06 8.15
N TRP A 118 -4.97 -19.53 6.96
CA TRP A 118 -4.69 -18.78 5.74
C TRP A 118 -5.41 -17.43 5.67
N LYS A 119 -6.57 -17.32 6.31
CA LYS A 119 -7.35 -16.07 6.39
C LYS A 119 -6.60 -14.90 7.02
N VAL A 120 -5.56 -15.16 7.82
CA VAL A 120 -4.74 -14.09 8.45
C VAL A 120 -3.48 -13.75 7.65
N LEU A 121 -3.30 -14.36 6.46
CA LEU A 121 -2.18 -14.14 5.53
C LEU A 121 -0.82 -14.03 6.26
N PRO A 122 -0.35 -15.12 6.89
CA PRO A 122 0.83 -15.10 7.74
C PRO A 122 2.03 -14.42 7.09
N TYR A 123 2.65 -13.49 7.79
CA TYR A 123 3.85 -12.72 7.36
C TYR A 123 3.66 -11.74 6.19
N LEU A 124 2.49 -11.68 5.52
CA LEU A 124 2.27 -10.79 4.38
C LEU A 124 2.53 -9.30 4.74
N ASP A 125 1.91 -8.81 5.82
CA ASP A 125 2.07 -7.42 6.28
C ASP A 125 3.52 -7.09 6.71
N PRO A 126 4.20 -7.91 7.53
CA PRO A 126 5.62 -7.74 7.81
C PRO A 126 6.52 -7.71 6.56
N ILE A 127 6.30 -8.59 5.58
CA ILE A 127 7.09 -8.64 4.34
C ILE A 127 6.85 -7.37 3.53
N TRP A 128 5.58 -6.97 3.36
CA TRP A 128 5.23 -5.73 2.68
C TRP A 128 5.95 -4.53 3.28
N ARG A 129 5.86 -4.37 4.60
CA ARG A 129 6.40 -3.19 5.30
C ARG A 129 7.92 -3.17 5.39
N ASN A 130 8.55 -4.31 5.68
CA ASN A 130 9.96 -4.35 6.03
C ASN A 130 10.85 -4.63 4.82
N ASP A 131 10.37 -5.40 3.85
CA ASP A 131 11.22 -5.89 2.76
C ASP A 131 10.97 -5.09 1.47
N TYR A 132 9.73 -4.64 1.21
CA TYR A 132 9.36 -4.04 -0.07
C TYR A 132 8.93 -2.56 -0.01
N CYS A 133 8.29 -2.12 1.07
CA CYS A 133 7.74 -0.77 1.22
C CYS A 133 8.25 -0.01 2.45
N TRP A 134 9.47 -0.32 2.90
CA TRP A 134 10.11 0.36 4.05
C TRP A 134 10.52 1.80 3.73
N GLU A 135 10.67 2.13 2.44
CA GLU A 135 11.20 3.40 1.95
C GLU A 135 10.29 4.58 2.35
N VAL A 136 10.87 5.55 3.07
CA VAL A 136 10.26 6.88 3.24
C VAL A 136 10.72 7.81 2.11
N PRO A 137 9.97 8.87 1.77
CA PRO A 137 10.35 9.76 0.66
C PRO A 137 11.77 10.29 0.70
N GLY A 138 12.33 10.55 1.89
CA GLY A 138 13.74 10.95 2.01
C GLY A 138 14.73 9.88 1.54
N CYS A 139 14.44 8.59 1.72
CA CYS A 139 15.25 7.49 1.18
C CYS A 139 15.21 7.49 -0.35
N VAL A 140 14.01 7.67 -0.92
CA VAL A 140 13.82 7.73 -2.38
C VAL A 140 14.57 8.92 -2.97
N ALA A 141 14.49 10.07 -2.32
CA ALA A 141 15.19 11.29 -2.73
C ALA A 141 16.70 11.17 -2.66
N GLU A 142 17.23 10.55 -1.60
CA GLU A 142 18.66 10.26 -1.49
C GLU A 142 19.17 9.45 -2.69
N ILE A 143 18.44 8.42 -3.12
CA ILE A 143 18.83 7.59 -4.26
C ILE A 143 18.98 8.44 -5.53
N TYR A 144 17.99 9.26 -5.86
CA TYR A 144 18.09 10.06 -7.09
C TYR A 144 18.89 11.34 -6.96
N TYR A 145 19.21 11.83 -5.75
CA TYR A 145 20.24 12.86 -5.60
C TYR A 145 21.64 12.31 -5.91
N GLN A 146 21.87 11.02 -5.62
CA GLN A 146 23.09 10.31 -6.02
C GLN A 146 23.05 9.89 -7.50
N HIS A 147 21.86 9.57 -8.01
CA HIS A 147 21.61 9.09 -9.37
C HIS A 147 20.47 9.87 -10.06
N PRO A 148 20.71 11.12 -10.50
CA PRO A 148 19.67 11.98 -11.08
C PRO A 148 18.95 11.38 -12.28
N GLU A 149 19.64 10.55 -13.07
CA GLU A 149 19.10 9.81 -14.21
C GLU A 149 17.99 8.81 -13.80
N ARG A 150 17.98 8.37 -12.54
CA ARG A 150 16.98 7.44 -12.00
C ARG A 150 15.77 8.14 -11.39
N ARG A 151 15.78 9.47 -11.23
CA ARG A 151 14.73 10.22 -10.51
C ARG A 151 13.30 9.81 -10.89
N ASN A 152 12.99 9.83 -12.18
CA ASN A 152 11.64 9.51 -12.65
C ASN A 152 11.26 8.04 -12.40
N HIS A 153 12.25 7.14 -12.45
CA HIS A 153 12.03 5.72 -12.14
C HIS A 153 11.74 5.53 -10.65
N GLU A 154 12.55 6.11 -9.77
CA GLU A 154 12.38 5.99 -8.31
C GLU A 154 11.04 6.58 -7.84
N ILE A 155 10.67 7.77 -8.36
CA ILE A 155 9.36 8.39 -8.08
C ILE A 155 8.24 7.46 -8.53
N ALA A 156 8.31 6.92 -9.76
CA ALA A 156 7.26 6.05 -10.28
C ALA A 156 7.10 4.75 -9.47
N GLN A 157 8.21 4.13 -9.05
CA GLN A 157 8.19 2.93 -8.21
C GLN A 157 7.59 3.23 -6.83
N TYR A 158 8.03 4.32 -6.20
CA TYR A 158 7.50 4.73 -4.90
C TYR A 158 5.99 4.99 -4.94
N LEU A 159 5.52 5.78 -5.92
CA LEU A 159 4.10 6.11 -6.03
C LEU A 159 3.23 4.89 -6.34
N LYS A 160 3.72 3.96 -7.16
CA LYS A 160 3.04 2.68 -7.40
C LYS A 160 2.89 1.89 -6.10
N LYS A 161 3.96 1.76 -5.31
CA LYS A 161 3.92 1.06 -4.02
C LYS A 161 2.92 1.69 -3.06
N GLN A 162 2.85 3.03 -2.99
CA GLN A 162 1.88 3.74 -2.15
C GLN A 162 0.44 3.46 -2.58
N ASP A 163 0.17 3.40 -3.88
CA ASP A 163 -1.15 3.07 -4.43
C ASP A 163 -1.58 1.64 -4.08
N VAL A 164 -0.69 0.67 -4.32
CA VAL A 164 -0.95 -0.73 -3.94
C VAL A 164 -1.19 -0.85 -2.44
N TRP A 165 -0.40 -0.15 -1.61
CA TRP A 165 -0.60 -0.12 -0.17
C TRP A 165 -1.98 0.43 0.20
N ALA A 166 -2.40 1.54 -0.41
CA ALA A 166 -3.71 2.12 -0.18
C ALA A 166 -4.83 1.13 -0.51
N GLN A 167 -4.72 0.39 -1.61
CA GLN A 167 -5.70 -0.63 -2.00
C GLN A 167 -5.71 -1.82 -1.02
N LEU A 168 -4.55 -2.27 -0.53
CA LEU A 168 -4.46 -3.35 0.47
C LEU A 168 -5.08 -2.95 1.82
N VAL A 169 -4.91 -1.68 2.23
CA VAL A 169 -5.57 -1.14 3.44
C VAL A 169 -7.08 -1.06 3.22
N ALA A 170 -7.55 -0.57 2.06
CA ALA A 170 -8.97 -0.52 1.73
C ALA A 170 -9.63 -1.90 1.68
N ALA A 171 -8.89 -2.91 1.23
CA ALA A 171 -9.33 -4.31 1.22
C ALA A 171 -9.31 -4.97 2.61
N GLY A 172 -8.81 -4.29 3.65
CA GLY A 172 -8.81 -4.78 5.03
C GLY A 172 -7.61 -5.66 5.41
N PHE A 173 -6.62 -5.81 4.53
CA PHE A 173 -5.44 -6.62 4.83
C PHE A 173 -4.49 -5.97 5.82
N PHE A 174 -4.41 -4.64 5.79
CA PHE A 174 -3.51 -3.85 6.65
C PHE A 174 -4.29 -2.80 7.45
N THR A 175 -3.70 -2.35 8.56
CA THR A 175 -4.33 -1.35 9.44
C THR A 175 -4.44 0.01 8.75
N SER A 176 -5.54 0.74 8.99
CA SER A 176 -5.73 2.09 8.46
C SER A 176 -4.81 3.14 9.07
N THR A 177 -4.11 2.83 10.17
CA THR A 177 -3.20 3.77 10.86
C THR A 177 -2.16 4.35 9.91
N ASP A 178 -1.57 3.54 9.03
CA ASP A 178 -0.58 4.04 8.08
C ASP A 178 -1.15 5.03 7.09
N ALA A 179 -2.38 4.79 6.62
CA ALA A 179 -3.07 5.66 5.69
C ALA A 179 -3.16 7.09 6.26
N TYR A 180 -3.52 7.20 7.55
CA TYR A 180 -3.52 8.47 8.25
C TYR A 180 -2.14 9.10 8.33
N LEU A 181 -1.12 8.35 8.78
CA LEU A 181 0.23 8.89 8.94
C LEU A 181 0.81 9.45 7.65
N ARG A 182 0.60 8.76 6.51
CA ARG A 182 1.12 9.20 5.21
C ARG A 182 0.49 10.52 4.77
N VAL A 183 -0.81 10.68 4.96
CA VAL A 183 -1.52 11.94 4.62
C VAL A 183 -1.13 13.06 5.58
N LEU A 184 -1.04 12.78 6.88
CA LEU A 184 -0.64 13.74 7.91
C LEU A 184 0.75 14.31 7.63
N TRP A 185 1.74 13.45 7.37
CA TRP A 185 3.12 13.88 7.09
C TRP A 185 3.21 14.72 5.81
N ALA A 186 2.42 14.38 4.79
CA ALA A 186 2.41 15.12 3.54
C ALA A 186 1.76 16.51 3.64
N LEU A 187 0.67 16.64 4.42
CA LEU A 187 -0.20 17.81 4.37
C LEU A 187 -0.12 18.71 5.60
N GLU A 188 0.11 18.14 6.78
CA GLU A 188 0.05 18.88 8.05
C GLU A 188 1.39 19.41 8.53
N GLN A 189 2.52 19.03 7.93
CA GLN A 189 3.80 19.62 8.30
C GLN A 189 3.89 21.08 7.82
N ARG A 190 4.40 21.93 8.72
CA ARG A 190 4.58 23.37 8.49
C ARG A 190 5.62 23.62 7.40
N PRO A 191 5.24 24.23 6.25
CA PRO A 191 6.16 24.44 5.14
C PRO A 191 7.40 25.25 5.53
N GLU A 192 7.25 26.23 6.41
CA GLU A 192 8.33 27.12 6.86
C GLU A 192 9.45 26.41 7.64
N LEU A 193 9.20 25.20 8.15
CA LEU A 193 10.19 24.41 8.86
C LEU A 193 10.96 23.46 7.93
N ASN A 194 10.47 23.24 6.70
CA ASN A 194 10.93 22.17 5.84
C ASN A 194 12.44 22.24 5.52
N ASP A 195 12.93 23.44 5.18
CA ASP A 195 14.34 23.64 4.80
C ASP A 195 15.32 23.39 5.95
N THR A 196 14.84 23.52 7.20
CA THR A 196 15.65 23.32 8.41
C THR A 196 15.68 21.86 8.88
N MET A 197 14.88 20.99 8.27
CA MET A 197 14.71 19.61 8.70
C MET A 197 15.74 18.68 8.05
N HIS A 198 15.98 17.52 8.66
CA HIS A 198 16.79 16.46 8.06
C HIS A 198 16.07 15.91 6.82
N LEU A 199 16.78 15.48 5.78
CA LEU A 199 16.19 15.00 4.51
C LEU A 199 15.05 13.98 4.72
N TYR A 200 15.24 13.01 5.61
CA TYR A 200 14.22 12.00 5.96
C TYR A 200 12.94 12.56 6.60
N ASP A 201 12.98 13.76 7.17
CA ASP A 201 11.82 14.43 7.76
C ASP A 201 11.22 15.51 6.81
N ARG A 202 11.88 15.85 5.70
CA ARG A 202 11.40 16.91 4.80
C ARG A 202 10.19 16.44 4.02
N ILE A 203 9.20 17.32 3.85
CA ILE A 203 8.26 17.23 2.74
C ILE A 203 9.03 17.40 1.43
N ILE A 204 8.90 16.39 0.59
CA ILE A 204 9.37 16.35 -0.79
C ILE A 204 8.10 16.31 -1.65
N PRO A 205 7.63 17.46 -2.18
CA PRO A 205 6.28 17.57 -2.76
C PRO A 205 6.01 16.54 -3.87
N GLU A 206 6.97 16.34 -4.77
CA GLU A 206 6.94 15.37 -5.89
C GLU A 206 6.75 13.91 -5.48
N LEU A 207 6.99 13.57 -4.21
CA LEU A 207 6.77 12.23 -3.65
C LEU A 207 5.56 12.21 -2.71
N HIS A 208 5.53 13.12 -1.74
CA HIS A 208 4.54 13.11 -0.67
C HIS A 208 3.13 13.46 -1.15
N VAL A 209 3.02 14.46 -2.03
CA VAL A 209 1.70 14.97 -2.44
C VAL A 209 1.00 13.96 -3.35
N PRO A 210 1.63 13.41 -4.41
CA PRO A 210 1.01 12.34 -5.19
C PRO A 210 0.72 11.08 -4.37
N ALA A 211 1.59 10.72 -3.41
CA ALA A 211 1.32 9.59 -2.52
C ALA A 211 0.08 9.83 -1.65
N ALA A 212 0.00 10.99 -0.99
CA ALA A 212 -1.18 11.37 -0.19
C ALA A 212 -2.45 11.46 -1.04
N ALA A 213 -2.35 11.95 -2.27
CA ALA A 213 -3.47 11.96 -3.22
C ALA A 213 -3.95 10.53 -3.53
N SER A 214 -3.05 9.56 -3.69
CA SER A 214 -3.41 8.15 -3.87
C SER A 214 -4.16 7.58 -2.66
N TRP A 215 -3.68 7.88 -1.44
CA TRP A 215 -4.38 7.52 -0.21
C TRP A 215 -5.78 8.15 -0.13
N ILE A 216 -5.93 9.43 -0.51
CA ILE A 216 -7.22 10.12 -0.53
C ILE A 216 -8.18 9.54 -1.56
N ARG A 217 -7.69 9.20 -2.76
CA ARG A 217 -8.50 8.57 -3.81
C ARG A 217 -9.05 7.22 -3.37
N THR A 218 -8.27 6.45 -2.62
CA THR A 218 -8.64 5.08 -2.21
C THR A 218 -9.40 5.05 -0.88
N MET A 219 -8.99 5.84 0.11
CA MET A 219 -9.53 5.84 1.48
C MET A 219 -10.39 7.07 1.80
N GLY A 220 -10.62 7.97 0.84
CA GLY A 220 -11.26 9.27 1.06
C GLY A 220 -12.65 9.18 1.71
N ARG A 221 -13.46 8.22 1.29
CA ARG A 221 -14.77 7.94 1.91
C ARG A 221 -14.62 7.60 3.40
N THR A 222 -13.76 6.63 3.72
CA THR A 222 -13.48 6.21 5.10
C THR A 222 -12.94 7.35 5.95
N PHE A 223 -12.01 8.16 5.40
CA PHE A 223 -11.48 9.32 6.10
C PHE A 223 -12.55 10.37 6.39
N TYR A 224 -13.45 10.61 5.44
CA TYR A 224 -14.54 11.56 5.64
C TYR A 224 -15.55 11.04 6.67
N GLU A 225 -15.95 9.78 6.59
CA GLU A 225 -16.79 9.11 7.59
C GLU A 225 -16.17 9.22 8.99
N ASP A 226 -14.88 8.92 9.12
CA ASP A 226 -14.13 9.04 10.36
C ASP A 226 -14.06 10.50 10.86
N ALA A 227 -14.02 11.47 9.94
CA ALA A 227 -14.07 12.91 10.25
C ALA A 227 -15.46 13.39 10.70
N ILE A 228 -16.54 12.81 10.18
CA ILE A 228 -17.91 13.05 10.67
C ILE A 228 -18.06 12.50 12.09
N ASN A 229 -17.55 11.29 12.32
CA ASN A 229 -17.71 10.55 13.57
C ASN A 229 -16.73 10.99 14.67
N GLY A 230 -15.77 11.87 14.37
CA GLY A 230 -14.80 12.33 15.36
C GLY A 230 -13.82 11.24 15.79
N LYS A 231 -13.45 10.30 14.90
CA LYS A 231 -12.68 9.11 15.26
C LYS A 231 -11.32 9.47 15.84
N MET A 232 -11.03 8.92 17.03
CA MET A 232 -9.70 8.99 17.63
C MET A 232 -8.69 8.21 16.78
N LEU A 233 -7.54 8.82 16.52
CA LEU A 233 -6.46 8.13 15.83
C LEU A 233 -5.62 7.39 16.89
N ASP A 234 -5.79 6.08 16.96
CA ASP A 234 -5.02 5.23 17.89
C ASP A 234 -3.52 5.41 17.65
N ASN A 235 -2.73 5.48 18.72
CA ASN A 235 -1.27 5.69 18.70
C ASN A 235 -0.79 7.00 18.04
N PHE A 236 -1.68 7.95 17.74
CA PHE A 236 -1.34 9.25 17.14
C PHE A 236 -0.24 10.00 17.91
N ALA A 237 -0.29 9.98 19.24
CA ALA A 237 0.72 10.59 20.10
C ALA A 237 2.09 9.89 20.07
N MET A 238 2.13 8.57 19.80
CA MET A 238 3.37 7.79 19.74
C MET A 238 4.06 7.88 18.37
N LEU A 239 3.29 8.25 17.32
CA LEU A 239 3.74 8.26 15.93
C LEU A 239 4.01 9.69 15.39
N LYS A 240 3.71 10.73 16.18
CA LYS A 240 4.01 12.13 15.84
C LYS A 240 5.52 12.38 15.99
N PRO A 241 6.19 12.99 14.99
CA PRO A 241 7.39 13.76 15.27
C PRO A 241 7.07 14.79 16.36
N PRO A 242 8.01 15.19 17.24
CA PRO A 242 7.71 16.13 18.31
C PRO A 242 7.00 17.39 17.78
N SER A 243 6.06 17.87 18.59
CA SER A 243 4.93 18.72 18.22
C SER A 243 5.18 20.11 17.57
N PRO A 244 6.39 20.73 17.48
CA PRO A 244 6.47 22.02 16.76
C PRO A 244 6.32 21.92 15.24
N LYS A 245 6.43 20.72 14.64
CA LYS A 245 6.52 20.54 13.19
C LYS A 245 5.16 20.54 12.45
N MET A 246 4.05 20.36 13.15
CA MET A 246 2.71 20.19 12.55
C MET A 246 1.86 21.46 12.68
N ALA A 247 1.03 21.73 11.67
CA ALA A 247 0.15 22.89 11.57
C ALA A 247 -1.11 22.72 12.44
N LEU A 248 -1.64 21.50 12.53
CA LEU A 248 -2.79 21.20 13.37
C LEU A 248 -2.37 20.63 14.73
N ASN A 249 -3.16 20.97 15.75
CA ASN A 249 -3.02 20.44 17.11
C ASN A 249 -4.29 19.67 17.51
N CYS A 250 -4.64 18.66 16.71
CA CYS A 250 -5.71 17.70 17.01
C CYS A 250 -5.21 16.26 16.79
N ASP A 251 -5.77 15.34 17.57
CA ASP A 251 -5.40 13.91 17.67
C ASP A 251 -6.48 12.96 17.12
N HIS A 252 -7.52 13.52 16.52
CA HIS A 252 -8.66 12.80 15.96
C HIS A 252 -8.95 13.28 14.54
N MET A 253 -9.72 12.50 13.80
CA MET A 253 -10.32 12.95 12.55
C MET A 253 -11.48 13.88 12.83
N CYS A 254 -11.54 15.00 12.14
CA CYS A 254 -12.64 15.96 12.23
C CYS A 254 -12.82 16.70 10.92
N LYS A 255 -13.99 17.33 10.73
CA LYS A 255 -14.29 18.15 9.54
C LYS A 255 -13.25 19.25 9.29
N ASP A 256 -12.72 19.85 10.36
CA ASP A 256 -11.69 20.89 10.23
C ASP A 256 -10.37 20.33 9.68
N ARG A 257 -9.97 19.12 10.09
CA ARG A 257 -8.80 18.42 9.53
C ARG A 257 -9.03 18.05 8.07
N TRP A 258 -10.21 17.55 7.71
CA TRP A 258 -10.57 17.27 6.33
C TRP A 258 -10.50 18.53 5.44
N ALA A 259 -11.13 19.62 5.88
CA ALA A 259 -11.09 20.91 5.18
C ALA A 259 -9.67 21.47 5.08
N PHE A 260 -8.85 21.26 6.11
CA PHE A 260 -7.44 21.63 6.09
C PHE A 260 -6.67 20.83 5.03
N TRP A 261 -6.86 19.51 4.93
CA TRP A 261 -6.23 18.69 3.88
C TRP A 261 -6.65 19.14 2.47
N GLU A 262 -7.95 19.41 2.25
CA GLU A 262 -8.45 19.91 0.96
C GLU A 262 -7.79 21.25 0.59
N LYS A 263 -7.68 22.16 1.55
CA LYS A 263 -6.98 23.43 1.38
C LYS A 263 -5.52 23.21 1.00
N ARG A 264 -4.81 22.30 1.67
CA ARG A 264 -3.39 22.01 1.37
C ARG A 264 -3.20 21.43 -0.02
N PHE A 265 -4.07 20.50 -0.47
CA PHE A 265 -4.04 20.06 -1.86
C PHE A 265 -4.34 21.18 -2.84
N THR A 266 -5.29 22.07 -2.52
CA THR A 266 -5.59 23.25 -3.35
C THR A 266 -4.35 24.15 -3.50
N GLU A 267 -3.59 24.36 -2.42
CA GLU A 267 -2.33 25.10 -2.48
C GLU A 267 -1.30 24.43 -3.39
N PHE A 268 -1.14 23.09 -3.32
CA PHE A 268 -0.24 22.34 -4.20
C PHE A 268 -0.71 22.34 -5.67
N ALA A 269 -2.01 22.22 -5.92
CA ALA A 269 -2.58 22.34 -7.26
C ALA A 269 -2.28 23.72 -7.89
N ASN A 270 -2.16 24.76 -7.05
CA ASN A 270 -1.81 26.13 -7.44
C ASN A 270 -0.30 26.44 -7.40
N GLY A 271 0.57 25.43 -7.21
CA GLY A 271 2.02 25.57 -7.32
C GLY A 271 2.81 25.75 -6.02
N ALA A 272 2.20 25.54 -4.84
CA ALA A 272 2.93 25.62 -3.56
C ALA A 272 4.09 24.61 -3.42
N GLY A 273 4.14 23.58 -4.27
CA GLY A 273 5.21 22.58 -4.34
C GLY A 273 6.25 22.82 -5.44
N GLY A 274 6.18 23.95 -6.14
CA GLY A 274 7.02 24.26 -7.30
C GLY A 274 6.35 23.97 -8.65
N GLU A 275 7.16 23.79 -9.69
CA GLU A 275 6.69 23.64 -11.08
C GLU A 275 6.36 22.19 -11.47
N ASP A 276 6.46 21.23 -10.55
CA ASP A 276 6.21 19.81 -10.85
C ASP A 276 4.74 19.56 -11.26
N GLU A 277 4.54 19.26 -12.54
CA GLU A 277 3.22 19.09 -13.13
C GLU A 277 2.47 17.85 -12.60
N LEU A 278 3.20 16.79 -12.22
CA LEU A 278 2.59 15.62 -11.60
C LEU A 278 1.96 15.99 -10.24
N THR A 279 2.70 16.70 -9.39
CA THR A 279 2.23 17.19 -8.10
C THR A 279 0.96 18.02 -8.25
N LYS A 280 0.95 18.99 -9.17
CA LYS A 280 -0.23 19.84 -9.41
C LYS A 280 -1.43 19.02 -9.88
N LYS A 281 -1.22 18.10 -10.83
CA LYS A 281 -2.26 17.24 -11.39
C LYS A 281 -2.88 16.34 -10.31
N GLU A 282 -2.07 15.62 -9.56
CA GLU A 282 -2.55 14.68 -8.54
C GLU A 282 -3.20 15.41 -7.36
N ALA A 283 -2.67 16.58 -6.97
CA ALA A 283 -3.31 17.42 -5.95
C ALA A 283 -4.68 17.93 -6.40
N LYS A 284 -4.83 18.35 -7.66
CA LYS A 284 -6.11 18.76 -8.23
C LYS A 284 -7.12 17.61 -8.23
N ALA A 285 -6.70 16.43 -8.69
CA ALA A 285 -7.54 15.23 -8.69
C ALA A 285 -7.99 14.84 -7.27
N ALA A 286 -7.11 14.99 -6.27
CA ALA A 286 -7.46 14.76 -4.88
C ALA A 286 -8.54 15.74 -4.38
N VAL A 287 -8.43 17.04 -4.69
CA VAL A 287 -9.48 18.03 -4.33
C VAL A 287 -10.83 17.66 -4.95
N GLU A 288 -10.84 17.36 -6.26
CA GLU A 288 -12.07 16.95 -6.97
C GLU A 288 -12.70 15.71 -6.33
N HIS A 289 -11.88 14.72 -5.96
CA HIS A 289 -12.34 13.52 -5.29
C HIS A 289 -12.89 13.81 -3.88
N MET A 290 -12.19 14.63 -3.08
CA MET A 290 -12.64 15.00 -1.74
C MET A 290 -14.01 15.69 -1.78
N GLN A 291 -14.21 16.60 -2.73
CA GLN A 291 -15.50 17.27 -2.94
C GLN A 291 -16.60 16.29 -3.37
N ALA A 292 -16.27 15.32 -4.22
CA ALA A 292 -17.20 14.28 -4.63
C ALA A 292 -17.62 13.38 -3.45
N VAL A 293 -16.69 13.04 -2.56
CA VAL A 293 -16.99 12.27 -1.33
C VAL A 293 -17.97 13.01 -0.43
N VAL A 294 -17.72 14.30 -0.16
CA VAL A 294 -18.63 15.14 0.65
C VAL A 294 -20.04 15.15 0.03
N LYS A 295 -20.13 15.43 -1.27
CA LYS A 295 -21.40 15.48 -1.98
C LYS A 295 -22.15 14.14 -1.96
N ALA A 296 -21.45 13.03 -2.16
CA ALA A 296 -22.05 11.70 -2.11
C ALA A 296 -22.62 11.41 -0.71
N TRP A 297 -21.86 11.75 0.33
CA TRP A 297 -22.30 11.58 1.72
C TRP A 297 -23.55 12.42 2.06
N GLU A 298 -23.61 13.67 1.61
CA GLU A 298 -24.77 14.55 1.80
C GLU A 298 -26.02 13.97 1.12
N ILE A 299 -25.91 13.50 -0.13
CA ILE A 299 -27.02 12.87 -0.87
C ILE A 299 -27.52 11.60 -0.14
N GLU A 300 -26.61 10.74 0.28
CA GLU A 300 -26.95 9.49 0.98
C GLU A 300 -27.71 9.78 2.30
N ASN A 301 -27.30 10.80 3.06
CA ASN A 301 -27.87 11.09 4.38
C ASN A 301 -29.07 12.05 4.37
N GLU A 302 -29.23 12.90 3.35
CA GLU A 302 -30.47 13.68 3.14
C GLU A 302 -31.63 12.76 2.72
N SER A 303 -31.35 11.69 1.98
CA SER A 303 -32.37 10.70 1.56
C SER A 303 -32.95 9.86 2.71
N ILE A 304 -32.27 9.82 3.86
CA ILE A 304 -32.70 9.09 5.07
C ILE A 304 -33.55 9.98 5.99
N ALA A 305 -33.49 11.30 5.83
CA ALA A 305 -34.17 12.28 6.68
C ALA A 305 -35.49 12.82 6.10
N GLY A 306 -35.87 12.40 4.88
CA GLY A 306 -37.12 12.77 4.19
C GLY A 306 -38.11 11.62 4.11
#